data_AF-A0A1F7R3N7-F1
#
_entry.id   AF-A0A1F7R3N7-F1
#
_cell.length_a   1.000
_cell.length_b   1.000
_cell.length_c   1.000
_cell.angle_alpha   90.00
_cell.angle_beta   90.00
_cell.angle_gamma   90.00
#
_symmetry.space_group_name_H-M   'P 1'
#
loop_
_entity.id
_entity.type
_entity.pdbx_description
1 polymer ?
#
loop_
_entity_poly.entity_id
_entity_poly.type
_entity_poly.pdbx_seq_one_letter_code
_entity_poly.pdbx_strand_id
1 'polypeptide(L)'
;MPQEVPAELDLDSVVADIMGTIEREREREIVARRFGLFDRRETLEQIGELLGITRERVRQLEKVIVTRLKAAAQNDLPHMDRVQVVLGRHLNDLGDVAKVADLTAKIKPANSKTDQSKVVFLAHLSPQLVVLDDNDHFFHAVGAAQRHTEKTIRVMVGKIVEAISEIRQPTTIEAITEKVGSKDSKHTQALASVSKQIATLNGRWGSVRWPMVNPRNIRDKIYVVLYDKNKPMHFSEIAEAIKASDFKRKDVTTQAIHNELIKDKRFVLIGRGIYALSEWGYKKGTVADVIAEVLKKEAGPLHRDEIVRRVLKSRSVKETTVLLNLQGKPQFKRVAKATYTLAE
;
A
#
# COMPACT_ATOMS: atom_id res chain seq x y z
N MET A 1 -23.86 -23.38 18.38
CA MET A 1 -24.83 -22.27 18.51
C MET A 1 -24.20 -21.07 17.82
N PRO A 2 -24.83 -20.49 16.79
CA PRO A 2 -24.30 -19.28 16.17
C PRO A 2 -24.38 -18.16 17.21
N GLN A 3 -23.23 -17.58 17.56
CA GLN A 3 -23.20 -16.40 18.42
C GLN A 3 -23.95 -15.29 17.69
N GLU A 4 -25.00 -14.77 18.33
CA GLU A 4 -25.78 -13.64 17.86
C GLU A 4 -24.83 -12.50 17.47
N VAL A 5 -24.88 -12.08 16.20
CA VAL A 5 -24.23 -10.86 15.73
C VAL A 5 -24.89 -9.73 16.52
N PRO A 6 -24.19 -9.03 17.43
CA PRO A 6 -24.81 -7.91 18.11
C PRO A 6 -25.15 -6.87 17.05
N ALA A 7 -26.39 -6.41 17.07
CA ALA A 7 -26.95 -5.48 16.10
C ALA A 7 -25.94 -4.37 15.74
N GLU A 8 -25.90 -4.00 14.46
CA GLU A 8 -25.02 -2.94 13.94
C GLU A 8 -25.05 -1.70 14.85
N LEU A 9 -23.87 -1.15 15.13
CA LEU A 9 -23.76 0.09 15.88
C LEU A 9 -24.26 1.23 14.98
N ASP A 10 -25.43 1.77 15.28
CA ASP A 10 -25.93 2.96 14.60
C ASP A 10 -25.13 4.18 15.08
N LEU A 11 -24.09 4.54 14.30
CA LEU A 11 -23.23 5.69 14.58
C LEU A 11 -24.03 7.00 14.59
N ASP A 12 -25.08 7.09 13.78
CA ASP A 12 -25.87 8.30 13.62
C ASP A 12 -26.73 8.54 14.87
N SER A 13 -27.44 7.51 15.33
CA SER A 13 -28.27 7.60 16.54
C SER A 13 -27.44 7.88 17.79
N VAL A 14 -26.34 7.13 18.00
CA VAL A 14 -25.51 7.27 19.20
C VAL A 14 -24.88 8.67 19.27
N VAL A 15 -24.42 9.20 18.14
CA VAL A 15 -23.88 10.56 18.10
C VAL A 15 -24.97 11.59 18.36
N ALA A 16 -26.18 11.41 17.81
CA ALA A 16 -27.30 12.32 18.06
C ALA A 16 -27.68 12.35 19.55
N ASP A 17 -27.74 11.20 20.21
CA ASP A 17 -28.06 11.08 21.63
C ASP A 17 -27.03 11.81 22.51
N ILE A 18 -25.73 11.58 22.24
CA ILE A 18 -24.63 12.26 22.94
C ILE A 18 -24.71 13.76 22.74
N MET A 19 -24.98 14.23 21.52
CA MET A 19 -25.12 15.65 21.22
C MET A 19 -26.36 16.27 21.88
N GLY A 20 -27.41 15.48 22.10
CA GLY A 20 -28.61 15.87 22.84
C GLY A 20 -28.33 16.21 24.31
N THR A 21 -27.35 15.55 24.94
CA THR A 21 -26.97 15.83 26.34
C THR A 21 -26.29 17.19 26.55
N ILE A 22 -25.82 17.82 25.46
CA ILE A 22 -25.20 19.15 25.55
C ILE A 22 -26.33 20.18 25.61
N GLU A 23 -26.58 20.74 26.79
CA GLU A 23 -27.68 21.70 27.02
C GLU A 23 -27.53 22.99 26.19
N ARG A 24 -26.30 23.47 26.04
CA ARG A 24 -26.01 24.74 25.37
C ARG A 24 -25.80 24.54 23.88
N GLU A 25 -26.67 25.13 23.06
CA GLU A 25 -26.61 25.05 21.60
C GLU A 25 -25.25 25.48 21.03
N ARG A 26 -24.67 26.57 21.54
CA ARG A 26 -23.34 27.04 21.14
C ARG A 26 -22.23 26.01 21.41
N GLU A 27 -22.30 25.30 22.54
CA GLU A 27 -21.34 24.24 22.87
C GLU A 27 -21.52 23.03 21.94
N ARG A 28 -22.77 22.69 21.63
CA ARG A 28 -23.13 21.63 20.69
C ARG A 28 -22.59 21.94 19.29
N GLU A 29 -22.75 23.17 18.82
CA GLU A 29 -22.24 23.59 17.52
C GLU A 29 -20.71 23.53 17.45
N ILE A 30 -20.00 23.98 18.49
CA ILE A 30 -18.53 23.89 18.58
C ILE A 30 -18.08 22.43 18.41
N VAL A 31 -18.69 21.49 19.15
CA VAL A 31 -18.33 20.06 19.08
C VAL A 31 -18.66 19.46 17.71
N ALA A 32 -19.86 19.73 17.19
CA ALA A 32 -20.30 19.22 15.89
C ALA A 32 -19.32 19.57 14.76
N ARG A 33 -18.92 20.84 14.68
CA ARG A 33 -17.99 21.38 13.69
C ARG A 33 -16.56 20.91 13.93
N ARG A 34 -16.12 20.86 15.18
CA ARG A 34 -14.75 20.50 15.57
C ARG A 34 -14.40 19.04 15.29
N PHE A 35 -15.37 18.14 15.45
CA PHE A 35 -15.21 16.72 15.13
C PHE A 35 -15.68 16.37 13.71
N GLY A 36 -16.43 17.25 13.05
CA GLY A 36 -16.97 17.00 11.71
C GLY A 36 -18.05 15.92 11.71
N LEU A 37 -18.99 16.01 12.66
CA LEU A 37 -20.01 14.98 12.88
C LEU A 37 -21.08 14.96 11.79
N PHE A 38 -21.44 16.14 11.28
CA PHE A 38 -22.49 16.31 10.26
C PHE A 38 -21.96 16.90 8.94
N ASP A 39 -20.76 17.48 8.96
CA ASP A 39 -20.10 18.08 7.82
C ASP A 39 -18.57 17.98 8.00
N ARG A 40 -17.78 18.67 7.18
CA ARG A 40 -16.33 18.72 7.27
C ARG A 40 -15.86 19.23 8.64
N ARG A 41 -14.74 18.65 9.09
CA ARG A 41 -14.01 19.12 10.28
C ARG A 41 -13.49 20.54 10.06
N GLU A 42 -13.75 21.42 11.03
CA GLU A 42 -13.29 22.82 11.01
C GLU A 42 -12.16 23.07 12.03
N THR A 43 -11.31 24.06 11.73
CA THR A 43 -10.24 24.48 12.64
C THR A 43 -10.79 25.35 13.78
N LEU A 44 -10.03 25.46 14.87
CA LEU A 44 -10.40 26.34 16.00
C LEU A 44 -10.52 27.81 15.58
N GLU A 45 -9.77 28.22 14.55
CA GLU A 45 -9.82 29.57 14.00
C GLU A 45 -11.12 29.79 13.22
N GLN A 46 -11.47 28.87 12.32
CA GLN A 46 -12.72 28.92 11.54
C GLN A 46 -13.96 28.95 12.45
N ILE A 47 -13.98 28.10 13.48
CA ILE A 47 -15.06 28.07 14.47
C ILE A 47 -15.09 29.37 15.27
N GLY A 48 -13.93 29.93 15.60
CA GLY A 48 -13.81 31.19 16.33
C GLY A 48 -14.36 32.37 15.56
N GLU A 49 -13.99 32.51 14.29
CA GLU A 49 -14.49 33.54 13.38
C GLU A 49 -16.01 33.46 13.23
N LEU A 50 -16.56 32.26 13.01
CA LEU A 50 -17.99 32.05 12.84
C LEU A 50 -18.78 32.41 14.11
N LEU A 51 -18.25 32.07 15.28
CA LEU A 51 -18.91 32.30 16.57
C LEU A 51 -18.52 33.62 17.23
N GLY A 52 -17.74 34.47 16.58
CA GLY A 52 -17.27 35.76 17.11
C GLY A 52 -16.43 35.64 18.38
N ILE A 53 -15.63 34.58 18.52
CA ILE A 53 -14.74 34.35 19.67
C ILE A 53 -13.31 34.01 19.25
N THR A 54 -12.36 34.22 20.15
CA THR A 54 -10.96 33.89 19.87
C THR A 54 -10.76 32.38 19.77
N ARG A 55 -9.79 31.97 18.95
CA ARG A 55 -9.32 30.58 18.82
C ARG A 55 -9.07 29.92 20.18
N GLU A 56 -8.43 30.65 21.09
CA GLU A 56 -8.13 30.14 22.43
C GLU A 56 -9.40 29.90 23.25
N ARG A 57 -10.41 30.77 23.12
CA ARG A 57 -11.70 30.54 23.76
C ARG A 57 -12.41 29.30 23.23
N VAL A 58 -12.35 29.04 21.92
CA VAL A 58 -12.89 27.80 21.32
C VAL A 58 -12.18 26.58 21.91
N ARG A 59 -10.84 26.60 22.00
CA ARG A 59 -10.04 25.51 22.57
C ARG A 59 -10.41 25.22 24.03
N GLN A 60 -10.61 26.26 24.83
CA GLN A 60 -11.02 26.13 26.22
C GLN A 60 -12.41 25.50 26.34
N LEU A 61 -13.38 25.99 25.55
CA LEU A 61 -14.72 25.43 25.51
C LEU A 61 -14.70 23.96 25.07
N GLU A 62 -14.00 23.63 23.98
CA GLU A 62 -13.80 22.26 23.51
C GLU A 62 -13.30 21.35 24.64
N LYS A 63 -12.24 21.76 25.34
CA LYS A 63 -11.68 20.96 26.44
C LYS A 63 -12.69 20.73 27.57
N VAL A 64 -13.42 21.77 27.96
CA VAL A 64 -14.44 21.66 29.02
C VAL A 64 -15.57 20.72 28.58
N ILE A 65 -16.08 20.89 27.36
CA ILE A 65 -17.18 20.08 26.84
C ILE A 65 -16.76 18.62 26.71
N VAL A 66 -15.58 18.33 26.14
CA VAL A 66 -15.08 16.96 25.99
C VAL A 66 -14.87 16.30 27.36
N THR A 67 -14.41 17.04 28.36
CA THR A 67 -14.25 16.51 29.73
C THR A 67 -15.60 16.16 30.34
N ARG A 68 -16.61 17.02 30.15
CA ARG A 68 -17.99 16.76 30.59
C ARG A 68 -18.59 15.56 29.88
N LEU A 69 -18.44 15.47 28.55
CA LEU A 69 -18.93 14.34 27.75
C LEU A 69 -18.28 13.02 28.14
N LYS A 70 -16.98 13.01 28.47
CA LYS A 70 -16.30 11.81 28.99
C LYS A 70 -16.87 11.35 30.33
N ALA A 71 -17.19 12.28 31.23
CA ALA A 71 -17.80 11.95 32.51
C ALA A 71 -19.24 11.42 32.34
N ALA A 72 -20.03 12.04 31.46
CA ALA A 72 -21.37 11.57 31.11
C ALA A 72 -21.32 10.21 30.39
N ALA A 73 -20.32 9.97 29.53
CA ALA A 73 -20.11 8.71 28.85
C ALA A 73 -19.87 7.52 29.80
N GLN A 74 -19.39 7.78 31.02
CA GLN A 74 -19.15 6.74 32.02
C GLN A 74 -20.36 6.44 32.92
N ASN A 75 -21.28 7.41 33.09
CA ASN A 75 -22.35 7.30 34.10
C ASN A 75 -23.76 7.37 33.52
N ASP A 76 -23.96 8.13 32.42
CA ASP A 76 -25.29 8.56 31.98
C ASP A 76 -25.65 8.07 30.56
N LEU A 77 -24.71 7.47 29.83
CA LEU A 77 -24.88 7.06 28.43
C LEU A 77 -24.70 5.54 28.25
N PRO A 78 -25.77 4.74 28.37
CA PRO A 78 -25.70 3.27 28.23
C PRO A 78 -25.21 2.82 26.85
N HIS A 79 -25.35 3.66 25.83
CA HIS A 79 -24.84 3.39 24.48
C HIS A 79 -23.31 3.35 24.41
N MET A 80 -22.61 4.02 25.33
CA MET A 80 -21.15 4.11 25.32
C MET A 80 -20.46 2.79 25.68
N ASP A 81 -21.06 2.00 26.58
CA ASP A 81 -20.58 0.65 26.87
C ASP A 81 -20.66 -0.25 25.62
N ARG A 82 -21.77 -0.15 24.88
CA ARG A 82 -21.94 -0.87 23.62
C ARG A 82 -20.94 -0.41 22.56
N VAL A 83 -20.73 0.89 22.40
CA VAL A 83 -19.70 1.45 21.51
C VAL A 83 -18.33 0.87 21.86
N GLN A 84 -17.96 0.88 23.14
CA GLN A 84 -16.67 0.39 23.61
C GLN A 84 -16.48 -1.11 23.34
N VAL A 85 -17.51 -1.92 23.57
CA VAL A 85 -17.47 -3.35 23.27
C VAL A 85 -17.33 -3.61 21.76
N VAL A 86 -18.10 -2.90 20.93
CA VAL A 86 -18.06 -3.08 19.47
C VAL A 86 -16.72 -2.61 18.89
N LEU A 87 -16.27 -1.41 19.23
CA LEU A 87 -14.99 -0.86 18.78
C LEU A 87 -13.83 -1.72 19.30
N GLY A 88 -13.85 -2.10 20.58
CA GLY A 88 -12.82 -2.95 21.19
C GLY A 88 -12.71 -4.32 20.53
N ARG A 89 -13.84 -4.95 20.17
CA ARG A 89 -13.84 -6.22 19.44
C ARG A 89 -13.18 -6.08 18.06
N HIS A 90 -13.63 -5.13 17.26
CA HIS A 90 -13.06 -4.91 15.93
C HIS A 90 -11.58 -4.50 16.00
N LEU A 91 -11.18 -3.79 17.06
CA LEU A 91 -9.80 -3.41 17.27
C LEU A 91 -8.92 -4.62 17.62
N ASN A 92 -9.38 -5.52 18.48
CA ASN A 92 -8.71 -6.79 18.76
C ASN A 92 -8.61 -7.66 17.48
N ASP A 93 -9.68 -7.70 16.69
CA ASP A 93 -9.69 -8.35 15.38
C ASP A 93 -8.72 -7.73 14.37
N LEU A 94 -8.27 -6.51 14.59
CA LEU A 94 -7.29 -5.81 13.75
C LEU A 94 -5.87 -5.80 14.36
N GLY A 95 -5.67 -6.30 15.58
CA GLY A 95 -4.37 -6.33 16.25
C GLY A 95 -4.14 -5.20 17.24
N ASP A 96 -5.16 -4.83 18.02
CA ASP A 96 -5.17 -3.83 19.11
C ASP A 96 -4.93 -2.37 18.72
N VAL A 97 -4.50 -2.10 17.49
CA VAL A 97 -4.33 -0.76 16.93
C VAL A 97 -4.79 -0.76 15.47
N ALA A 98 -5.57 0.23 15.06
CA ALA A 98 -6.05 0.32 13.68
C ALA A 98 -6.18 1.76 13.21
N LYS A 99 -5.98 1.99 11.91
CA LYS A 99 -6.38 3.25 11.28
C LYS A 99 -7.90 3.42 11.41
N VAL A 100 -8.34 4.66 11.62
CA VAL A 100 -9.78 4.99 11.71
C VAL A 100 -10.53 4.53 10.47
N ALA A 101 -9.95 4.68 9.28
CA ALA A 101 -10.57 4.25 8.03
C ALA A 101 -10.82 2.73 7.99
N ASP A 102 -9.89 1.93 8.49
CA ASP A 102 -10.00 0.46 8.48
C ASP A 102 -10.98 -0.01 9.57
N LEU A 103 -10.96 0.65 10.75
CA LEU A 103 -11.90 0.39 11.84
C LEU A 103 -13.34 0.77 11.45
N THR A 104 -13.53 1.92 10.81
CA THR A 104 -14.85 2.40 10.35
C THR A 104 -15.41 1.47 9.28
N ALA A 105 -14.57 0.97 8.36
CA ALA A 105 -15.00 0.02 7.33
C ALA A 105 -15.57 -1.30 7.89
N LYS A 106 -15.21 -1.69 9.12
CA LYS A 106 -15.77 -2.86 9.80
C LYS A 106 -17.17 -2.62 10.38
N ILE A 107 -17.51 -1.35 10.63
CA ILE A 107 -18.77 -0.94 11.26
C ILE A 107 -19.77 -0.50 10.18
N LYS A 108 -19.32 0.32 9.22
CA LYS A 108 -20.14 0.91 8.18
C LYS A 108 -19.40 0.83 6.83
N PRO A 109 -19.85 -0.04 5.89
CA PRO A 109 -19.18 -0.25 4.60
C PRO A 109 -19.01 1.01 3.75
N ALA A 110 -19.91 1.99 3.87
CA ALA A 110 -19.83 3.27 3.15
C ALA A 110 -18.55 4.06 3.50
N ASN A 111 -18.07 3.94 4.74
CA ASN A 111 -16.79 4.50 5.23
C ASN A 111 -16.55 5.96 4.79
N SER A 112 -17.56 6.82 4.91
CA SER A 112 -17.44 8.22 4.54
C SER A 112 -16.53 8.98 5.52
N LYS A 113 -16.06 10.18 5.13
CA LYS A 113 -15.25 11.02 6.04
C LYS A 113 -16.00 11.39 7.32
N THR A 114 -17.31 11.60 7.23
CA THR A 114 -18.17 11.90 8.39
C THR A 114 -18.32 10.66 9.29
N ASP A 115 -18.45 9.46 8.72
CA ASP A 115 -18.47 8.21 9.51
C ASP A 115 -17.15 8.02 10.28
N GLN A 116 -16.01 8.26 9.63
CA GLN A 116 -14.69 8.23 10.28
C GLN A 116 -14.60 9.24 11.42
N SER A 117 -15.10 10.46 11.20
CA SER A 117 -15.19 11.51 12.21
C SER A 117 -16.04 11.10 13.43
N LYS A 118 -17.18 10.43 13.20
CA LYS A 118 -18.03 9.90 14.28
C LYS A 118 -17.30 8.83 15.08
N VAL A 119 -16.63 7.88 14.43
CA VAL A 119 -15.84 6.84 15.11
C VAL A 119 -14.73 7.46 15.95
N VAL A 120 -14.03 8.48 15.44
CA VAL A 120 -13.01 9.23 16.19
C VAL A 120 -13.62 9.90 17.42
N PHE A 121 -14.74 10.58 17.27
CA PHE A 121 -15.43 11.24 18.38
C PHE A 121 -15.83 10.24 19.47
N LEU A 122 -16.46 9.13 19.08
CA LEU A 122 -16.84 8.05 20.00
C LEU A 122 -15.63 7.41 20.68
N ALA A 123 -14.53 7.21 19.95
CA ALA A 123 -13.28 6.70 20.50
C ALA A 123 -12.65 7.69 21.50
N HIS A 124 -12.73 9.00 21.25
CA HIS A 124 -12.28 10.02 22.20
C HIS A 124 -13.06 10.00 23.50
N LEU A 125 -14.35 9.66 23.47
CA LEU A 125 -15.20 9.59 24.66
C LEU A 125 -15.03 8.26 25.44
N SER A 126 -14.44 7.25 24.80
CA SER A 126 -14.30 5.91 25.37
C SER A 126 -13.01 5.77 26.21
N PRO A 127 -13.09 5.48 27.52
CA PRO A 127 -11.90 5.40 28.39
C PRO A 127 -10.97 4.23 28.07
N GLN A 128 -11.48 3.13 27.48
CA GLN A 128 -10.66 1.98 27.08
C GLN A 128 -10.01 2.12 25.70
N LEU A 129 -10.16 3.27 25.04
CA LEU A 129 -9.59 3.54 23.72
C LEU A 129 -8.64 4.74 23.80
N VAL A 130 -7.58 4.68 23.00
CA VAL A 130 -6.63 5.76 22.80
C VAL A 130 -6.72 6.19 21.35
N VAL A 131 -6.94 7.48 21.14
CA VAL A 131 -6.94 8.07 19.80
C VAL A 131 -5.56 8.66 19.53
N LEU A 132 -5.02 8.35 18.35
CA LEU A 132 -3.83 8.96 17.79
C LEU A 132 -4.24 9.89 16.65
N ASP A 133 -4.06 11.19 16.86
CA ASP A 133 -4.39 12.20 15.84
C ASP A 133 -3.50 12.09 14.60
N ASP A 134 -4.10 12.38 13.45
CA ASP A 134 -3.39 12.52 12.18
C ASP A 134 -2.35 13.64 12.24
N ASN A 135 -1.12 13.35 11.80
CA ASN A 135 -0.02 14.31 11.69
C ASN A 135 0.95 13.87 10.57
N ASP A 136 2.09 14.54 10.42
CA ASP A 136 3.05 14.25 9.33
C ASP A 136 3.61 12.81 9.34
N HIS A 137 3.61 12.15 10.50
CA HIS A 137 4.20 10.83 10.69
C HIS A 137 3.17 9.71 10.84
N PHE A 138 1.97 10.02 11.35
CA PHE A 138 0.95 9.03 11.70
C PHE A 138 -0.38 9.35 11.04
N PHE A 139 -1.07 8.30 10.57
CA PHE A 139 -2.49 8.39 10.20
C PHE A 139 -3.36 8.50 11.45
N HIS A 140 -4.58 9.03 11.29
CA HIS A 140 -5.57 8.95 12.36
C HIS A 140 -5.85 7.48 12.72
N ALA A 141 -5.61 7.12 13.98
CA ALA A 141 -5.72 5.74 14.45
C ALA A 141 -6.34 5.65 15.85
N VAL A 142 -6.81 4.45 16.18
CA VAL A 142 -7.34 4.10 17.50
C VAL A 142 -6.57 2.88 18.00
N GLY A 143 -6.21 2.87 19.28
CA GLY A 143 -5.54 1.77 19.97
C GLY A 143 -6.26 1.38 21.26
N ALA A 144 -6.11 0.13 21.69
CA ALA A 144 -6.70 -0.37 22.92
C ALA A 144 -5.91 0.16 24.14
N ALA A 145 -6.56 0.92 25.02
CA ALA A 145 -5.91 1.56 26.16
C ALA A 145 -5.32 0.56 27.17
N GLN A 146 -5.90 -0.64 27.24
CA GLN A 146 -5.42 -1.72 28.13
C GLN A 146 -3.98 -2.14 27.81
N ARG A 147 -3.56 -2.04 26.55
CA ARG A 147 -2.23 -2.45 26.09
C ARG A 147 -1.35 -1.27 25.70
N HIS A 148 -1.96 -0.13 25.37
CA HIS A 148 -1.26 0.98 24.75
C HIS A 148 -1.69 2.35 25.27
N THR A 149 -0.71 3.20 25.53
CA THR A 149 -0.86 4.66 25.55
C THR A 149 -0.39 5.25 24.23
N GLU A 150 -0.80 6.49 23.94
CA GLU A 150 -0.37 7.21 22.73
C GLU A 150 1.17 7.22 22.59
N LYS A 151 1.87 7.48 23.70
CA LYS A 151 3.33 7.46 23.77
C LYS A 151 3.91 6.08 23.42
N THR A 152 3.32 5.01 23.94
CA THR A 152 3.80 3.65 23.65
C THR A 152 3.59 3.26 22.20
N ILE A 153 2.45 3.64 21.58
CA ILE A 153 2.20 3.41 20.14
C ILE A 153 3.30 4.09 19.32
N ARG A 154 3.57 5.37 19.59
CA ARG A 154 4.62 6.13 18.90
C ARG A 154 5.99 5.49 19.02
N VAL A 155 6.36 5.02 20.22
CA VAL A 155 7.65 4.34 20.47
C VAL A 155 7.75 3.01 19.71
N MET A 156 6.71 2.17 19.77
CA MET A 156 6.73 0.86 19.08
C MET A 156 6.76 1.02 17.57
N VAL A 157 6.00 1.97 17.02
CA VAL A 157 6.05 2.30 15.59
C VAL A 157 7.45 2.80 15.20
N GLY A 158 8.09 3.62 16.04
CA GLY A 158 9.48 4.05 15.84
C GLY A 158 10.45 2.86 15.71
N LYS A 159 10.36 1.89 16.62
CA LYS A 159 11.17 0.65 16.56
C LYS A 159 10.93 -0.15 15.27
N ILE A 160 9.68 -0.21 14.79
CA ILE A 160 9.35 -0.88 13.52
C ILE A 160 9.98 -0.14 12.33
N VAL A 161 9.93 1.20 12.32
CA VAL A 161 10.57 2.01 11.27
C VAL A 161 12.09 1.81 11.27
N GLU A 162 12.72 1.77 12.45
CA GLU A 162 14.14 1.49 12.60
C GLU A 162 14.49 0.09 12.11
N ALA A 163 13.74 -0.93 12.51
CA ALA A 163 13.92 -2.31 12.05
C ALA A 163 13.84 -2.43 10.52
N ILE A 164 12.85 -1.79 9.89
CA ILE A 164 12.74 -1.74 8.42
C ILE A 164 13.97 -1.05 7.80
N SER A 165 14.42 0.05 8.41
CA SER A 165 15.60 0.80 7.93
C SER A 165 16.90 0.00 8.04
N GLU A 166 17.03 -0.86 9.05
CA GLU A 166 18.15 -1.79 9.21
C GLU A 166 18.12 -2.95 8.21
N ILE A 167 16.94 -3.51 7.95
CA ILE A 167 16.76 -4.62 7.00
C ILE A 167 17.12 -4.17 5.57
N ARG A 168 16.88 -2.90 5.23
CA ARG A 168 17.22 -2.26 3.92
C ARG A 168 16.57 -2.89 2.68
N GLN A 169 15.74 -3.91 2.85
CA GLN A 169 15.00 -4.57 1.78
C GLN A 169 13.54 -4.80 2.16
N PRO A 170 12.60 -4.78 1.19
CA PRO A 170 11.21 -5.15 1.41
C PRO A 170 11.12 -6.58 1.95
N THR A 171 10.41 -6.76 3.06
CA THR A 171 10.32 -8.07 3.72
C THR A 171 8.90 -8.35 4.17
N THR A 172 8.64 -9.53 4.73
CA THR A 172 7.33 -9.88 5.28
C THR A 172 7.16 -9.31 6.68
N ILE A 173 5.92 -9.28 7.18
CA ILE A 173 5.65 -8.75 8.52
C ILE A 173 6.24 -9.65 9.60
N GLU A 174 6.37 -10.94 9.35
CA GLU A 174 6.95 -11.93 10.27
C GLU A 174 8.42 -11.61 10.55
N ALA A 175 9.19 -11.30 9.50
CA ALA A 175 10.60 -10.92 9.64
C ALA A 175 10.77 -9.61 10.43
N ILE A 176 9.86 -8.64 10.25
CA ILE A 176 9.85 -7.40 11.04
C ILE A 176 9.49 -7.71 12.49
N THR A 177 8.51 -8.59 12.71
CA THR A 177 8.05 -9.01 14.05
C THR A 177 9.19 -9.67 14.84
N GLU A 178 9.92 -10.58 14.21
CA GLU A 178 11.09 -11.24 14.78
C GLU A 178 12.20 -10.23 15.11
N LYS A 179 12.48 -9.30 14.20
CA LYS A 179 13.50 -8.27 14.39
C LYS A 179 13.18 -7.30 15.53
N VAL A 180 11.90 -6.98 15.74
CA VAL A 180 11.44 -6.12 16.85
C VAL A 180 11.31 -6.91 18.16
N GLY A 181 11.47 -8.23 18.13
CA GLY A 181 11.37 -9.11 19.31
C GLY A 181 9.93 -9.28 19.81
N SER A 182 8.93 -9.04 18.95
CA SER A 182 7.52 -9.28 19.25
C SER A 182 7.13 -10.71 18.91
N LYS A 183 6.10 -11.25 19.57
CA LYS A 183 5.52 -12.58 19.26
C LYS A 183 4.22 -12.49 18.45
N ASP A 184 3.68 -11.28 18.29
CA ASP A 184 2.40 -11.07 17.63
C ASP A 184 2.58 -10.32 16.30
N SER A 185 2.53 -11.07 15.21
CA SER A 185 2.66 -10.53 13.85
C SER A 185 1.48 -9.65 13.47
N LYS A 186 0.28 -9.95 13.98
CA LYS A 186 -0.93 -9.19 13.68
C LYS A 186 -0.89 -7.83 14.36
N HIS A 187 -0.46 -7.79 15.62
CA HIS A 187 -0.23 -6.54 16.34
C HIS A 187 0.87 -5.69 15.69
N THR A 188 1.96 -6.33 15.25
CA THR A 188 3.04 -5.63 14.54
C THR A 188 2.56 -5.05 13.22
N GLN A 189 1.72 -5.78 12.48
CA GLN A 189 1.08 -5.32 11.25
C GLN A 189 0.21 -4.08 11.50
N ALA A 190 -0.62 -4.15 12.55
CA ALA A 190 -1.48 -3.07 13.00
C ALA A 190 -0.68 -1.79 13.25
N LEU A 191 0.35 -1.86 14.09
CA LEU A 191 1.24 -0.74 14.40
C LEU A 191 1.93 -0.19 13.15
N ALA A 192 2.47 -1.07 12.30
CA ALA A 192 3.16 -0.66 11.08
C ALA A 192 2.22 0.11 10.13
N SER A 193 0.94 -0.30 10.04
CA SER A 193 -0.07 0.32 9.18
C SER A 193 -0.44 1.76 9.56
N VAL A 194 -0.20 2.14 10.82
CA VAL A 194 -0.49 3.49 11.34
C VAL A 194 0.56 4.52 10.92
N SER A 195 1.77 4.07 10.58
CA SER A 195 2.86 4.94 10.14
C SER A 195 2.71 5.39 8.70
N LYS A 196 2.85 6.69 8.42
CA LYS A 196 2.93 7.25 7.06
C LYS A 196 4.28 7.00 6.39
N GLN A 197 5.28 6.58 7.16
CA GLN A 197 6.63 6.27 6.65
C GLN A 197 6.76 4.84 6.14
N ILE A 198 5.80 3.98 6.48
CA ILE A 198 5.77 2.57 6.09
C ILE A 198 4.71 2.39 5.01
N ALA A 199 5.01 1.54 4.03
CA ALA A 199 4.06 1.11 3.01
C ALA A 199 4.07 -0.40 2.89
N THR A 200 2.97 -0.94 2.37
CA THR A 200 2.81 -2.36 2.10
C THR A 200 2.22 -2.60 0.72
N LEU A 201 2.68 -3.67 0.06
CA LEU A 201 2.21 -4.12 -1.24
C LEU A 201 2.46 -5.61 -1.39
N ASN A 202 1.45 -6.38 -1.81
CA ASN A 202 1.54 -7.83 -2.03
C ASN A 202 2.14 -8.60 -0.83
N GLY A 203 1.77 -8.19 0.40
CA GLY A 203 2.28 -8.80 1.64
C GLY A 203 3.70 -8.38 2.04
N ARG A 204 4.38 -7.57 1.23
CA ARG A 204 5.69 -6.99 1.56
C ARG A 204 5.52 -5.66 2.28
N TRP A 205 6.37 -5.42 3.26
CA TRP A 205 6.43 -4.23 4.08
C TRP A 205 7.78 -3.55 3.91
N GLY A 206 7.78 -2.22 3.93
CA GLY A 206 9.00 -1.46 3.75
C GLY A 206 8.78 0.04 3.88
N SER A 207 9.86 0.80 3.67
CA SER A 207 9.76 2.25 3.65
C SER A 207 8.88 2.74 2.50
N VAL A 208 8.06 3.76 2.74
CA VAL A 208 7.23 4.44 1.72
C VAL A 208 8.03 5.01 0.54
N ARG A 209 9.36 5.13 0.68
CA ARG A 209 10.28 5.55 -0.37
C ARG A 209 10.72 4.41 -1.28
N TRP A 210 10.52 3.15 -0.88
CA TRP A 210 10.96 1.99 -1.64
C TRP A 210 9.99 1.67 -2.78
N PRO A 211 10.46 1.62 -4.04
CA PRO A 211 9.63 1.33 -5.21
C PRO A 211 8.81 0.04 -5.12
N MET A 212 9.37 -0.96 -4.42
CA MET A 212 8.82 -2.32 -4.36
C MET A 212 7.61 -2.46 -3.42
N VAL A 213 7.40 -1.50 -2.51
CA VAL A 213 6.20 -1.43 -1.65
C VAL A 213 5.33 -0.21 -1.93
N ASN A 214 5.86 0.79 -2.64
CA ASN A 214 5.11 1.98 -3.04
C ASN A 214 5.54 2.45 -4.43
N PRO A 215 5.09 1.80 -5.52
CA PRO A 215 5.47 2.14 -6.88
C PRO A 215 4.79 3.44 -7.32
N ARG A 216 5.50 4.56 -7.17
CA ARG A 216 5.01 5.91 -7.51
C ARG A 216 5.01 6.16 -9.01
N ASN A 217 6.05 5.71 -9.69
CA ASN A 217 6.27 5.97 -11.11
C ASN A 217 5.91 4.75 -11.96
N ILE A 218 5.65 4.97 -13.25
CA ILE A 218 5.33 3.90 -14.22
C ILE A 218 6.42 2.83 -14.23
N ARG A 219 7.70 3.23 -14.21
CA ARG A 219 8.85 2.30 -14.16
C ARG A 219 8.82 1.39 -12.95
N ASP A 220 8.48 1.93 -11.79
CA ASP A 220 8.44 1.16 -10.55
C ASP A 220 7.27 0.18 -10.56
N LYS A 221 6.11 0.59 -11.09
CA LYS A 221 4.96 -0.30 -11.30
C LYS A 221 5.32 -1.45 -12.24
N ILE A 222 6.03 -1.18 -13.34
CA ILE A 222 6.51 -2.20 -14.27
C ILE A 222 7.47 -3.16 -13.58
N TYR A 223 8.43 -2.63 -12.80
CA TYR A 223 9.39 -3.45 -12.06
C TYR A 223 8.68 -4.40 -11.10
N VAL A 224 7.73 -3.91 -10.29
CA VAL A 224 6.96 -4.74 -9.35
C VAL A 224 6.19 -5.83 -10.09
N VAL A 225 5.50 -5.51 -11.20
CA VAL A 225 4.74 -6.50 -11.98
C VAL A 225 5.65 -7.59 -12.55
N LEU A 226 6.78 -7.21 -13.17
CA LEU A 226 7.73 -8.18 -13.72
C LEU A 226 8.36 -9.03 -12.61
N TYR A 227 8.71 -8.42 -11.48
CA TYR A 227 9.26 -9.11 -10.33
C TYR A 227 8.28 -10.15 -9.77
N ASP A 228 7.02 -9.77 -9.57
CA ASP A 228 6.01 -10.66 -8.98
C ASP A 228 5.57 -11.78 -9.94
N LYS A 229 5.55 -11.52 -11.25
CA LYS A 229 5.24 -12.56 -12.25
C LYS A 229 6.43 -13.48 -12.55
N ASN A 230 7.65 -13.06 -12.20
CA ASN A 230 8.91 -13.78 -12.36
C ASN A 230 9.13 -14.38 -13.77
N LYS A 231 8.63 -13.70 -14.80
CA LYS A 231 8.76 -14.12 -16.20
C LYS A 231 8.78 -12.91 -17.15
N PRO A 232 9.41 -13.01 -18.33
CA PRO A 232 9.33 -11.97 -19.34
C PRO A 232 7.90 -11.80 -19.84
N MET A 233 7.48 -10.55 -20.09
CA MET A 233 6.12 -10.21 -20.49
C MET A 233 6.11 -9.20 -21.63
N HIS A 234 5.05 -9.24 -22.45
CA HIS A 234 4.85 -8.23 -23.49
C HIS A 234 4.41 -6.90 -22.85
N PHE A 235 4.82 -5.75 -23.41
CA PHE A 235 4.47 -4.43 -22.84
C PHE A 235 2.95 -4.21 -22.71
N SER A 236 2.13 -4.79 -23.60
CA SER A 236 0.66 -4.77 -23.50
C SER A 236 0.15 -5.55 -22.30
N GLU A 237 0.70 -6.74 -22.04
CA GLU A 237 0.32 -7.58 -20.88
C GLU A 237 0.76 -6.91 -19.57
N ILE A 238 1.91 -6.22 -19.58
CA ILE A 238 2.36 -5.41 -18.44
C ILE A 238 1.37 -4.28 -18.17
N ALA A 239 0.87 -3.61 -19.22
CA ALA A 239 -0.13 -2.55 -19.07
C ALA A 239 -1.44 -3.07 -18.49
N GLU A 240 -1.91 -4.23 -18.94
CA GLU A 240 -3.10 -4.89 -18.38
C GLU A 240 -2.90 -5.31 -16.93
N ALA A 241 -1.75 -5.91 -16.59
CA ALA A 241 -1.41 -6.28 -15.24
C ALA A 241 -1.34 -5.07 -14.29
N ILE A 242 -0.80 -3.93 -14.76
CA ILE A 242 -0.80 -2.66 -14.01
C ILE A 242 -2.24 -2.15 -13.81
N LYS A 243 -3.10 -2.23 -14.83
CA LYS A 243 -4.50 -1.80 -14.73
C LYS A 243 -5.32 -2.68 -13.79
N ALA A 244 -5.06 -3.99 -13.79
CA ALA A 244 -5.74 -4.95 -12.93
C ALA A 244 -5.25 -4.93 -11.46
N SER A 245 -4.13 -4.26 -11.19
CA SER A 245 -3.54 -4.19 -9.85
C SER A 245 -4.04 -3.02 -9.00
N ASP A 246 -3.87 -3.13 -7.69
CA ASP A 246 -4.23 -2.10 -6.70
C ASP A 246 -3.28 -0.89 -6.65
N PHE A 247 -2.43 -0.70 -7.67
CA PHE A 247 -1.60 0.50 -7.72
C PHE A 247 -2.48 1.74 -7.79
N LYS A 248 -2.08 2.83 -7.09
CA LYS A 248 -2.82 4.11 -7.12
C LYS A 248 -3.20 4.47 -8.56
N ARG A 249 -4.52 4.51 -8.80
CA ARG A 249 -5.18 4.64 -10.10
C ARG A 249 -4.75 5.93 -10.80
N LYS A 250 -3.73 5.81 -11.62
CA LYS A 250 -3.47 6.76 -12.70
C LYS A 250 -3.41 5.90 -13.94
N ASP A 251 -4.35 6.11 -14.86
CA ASP A 251 -4.40 5.34 -16.09
C ASP A 251 -3.09 5.54 -16.85
N VAL A 252 -2.37 4.44 -17.01
CA VAL A 252 -1.12 4.43 -17.77
C VAL A 252 -1.44 3.91 -19.16
N THR A 253 -1.08 4.69 -20.18
CA THR A 253 -1.22 4.24 -21.57
C THR A 253 -0.15 3.21 -21.90
N THR A 254 -0.47 2.28 -22.80
CA THR A 254 0.47 1.26 -23.30
C THR A 254 1.72 1.90 -23.92
N GLN A 255 1.53 3.02 -24.63
CA GLN A 255 2.61 3.78 -25.25
C GLN A 255 3.54 4.42 -24.21
N ALA A 256 3.01 4.94 -23.10
CA ALA A 256 3.83 5.46 -22.01
C ALA A 256 4.68 4.34 -21.38
N ILE A 257 4.10 3.16 -21.15
CA ILE A 257 4.83 1.99 -20.65
C ILE A 257 5.95 1.59 -21.60
N HIS A 258 5.68 1.51 -22.90
CA HIS A 258 6.70 1.17 -23.90
C HIS A 258 7.86 2.18 -23.90
N ASN A 259 7.57 3.48 -23.84
CA ASN A 259 8.59 4.52 -23.79
C ASN A 259 9.44 4.45 -22.50
N GLU A 260 8.82 4.18 -21.35
CA GLU A 260 9.52 4.04 -20.08
C GLU A 260 10.37 2.75 -20.01
N LEU A 261 9.89 1.66 -20.62
CA LEU A 261 10.61 0.40 -20.76
C LEU A 261 11.90 0.54 -21.59
N ILE A 262 11.89 1.38 -22.62
CA ILE A 262 13.07 1.63 -23.47
C ILE A 262 14.10 2.49 -22.73
N LYS A 263 13.65 3.48 -21.95
CA LYS A 263 14.52 4.45 -21.27
C LYS A 263 15.24 3.88 -20.05
N ASP A 264 14.61 2.98 -19.30
CA ASP A 264 15.17 2.45 -18.05
C ASP A 264 16.13 1.28 -18.30
N LYS A 265 17.30 1.30 -17.64
CA LYS A 265 18.33 0.25 -17.78
C LYS A 265 17.95 -1.07 -17.11
N ARG A 266 17.00 -1.05 -16.16
CA ARG A 266 16.50 -2.22 -15.43
C ARG A 266 15.74 -3.20 -16.33
N PHE A 267 15.30 -2.76 -17.51
CA PHE A 267 14.56 -3.58 -18.45
C PHE A 267 15.40 -3.92 -19.68
N VAL A 268 15.26 -5.16 -20.14
CA VAL A 268 15.95 -5.69 -21.31
C VAL A 268 14.91 -6.17 -22.31
N LEU A 269 14.99 -5.65 -23.54
CA LEU A 269 14.16 -6.11 -24.65
C LEU A 269 14.69 -7.46 -25.16
N ILE A 270 13.94 -8.52 -24.92
CA ILE A 270 14.30 -9.89 -25.33
C ILE A 270 13.51 -10.37 -26.55
N GLY A 271 12.48 -9.66 -27.00
CA GLY A 271 11.68 -10.07 -28.15
C GLY A 271 10.96 -8.90 -28.79
N ARG A 272 10.04 -9.17 -29.73
CA ARG A 272 9.14 -8.13 -30.27
C ARG A 272 8.19 -7.70 -29.16
N GLY A 273 8.51 -6.59 -28.51
CA GLY A 273 7.73 -6.04 -27.40
C GLY A 273 7.79 -6.81 -26.08
N ILE A 274 8.65 -7.83 -25.97
CA ILE A 274 8.81 -8.64 -24.74
C ILE A 274 9.99 -8.09 -23.93
N TYR A 275 9.71 -7.76 -22.67
CA TYR A 275 10.68 -7.21 -21.74
C TYR A 275 10.89 -8.15 -20.56
N ALA A 276 12.13 -8.13 -20.05
CA ALA A 276 12.58 -8.91 -18.91
C ALA A 276 13.37 -8.01 -17.95
N LEU A 277 13.49 -8.39 -16.68
CA LEU A 277 14.39 -7.70 -15.74
C LEU A 277 15.85 -8.00 -16.10
N SER A 278 16.71 -6.98 -16.02
CA SER A 278 18.15 -7.13 -16.27
C SER A 278 18.83 -8.10 -15.30
N GLU A 279 18.31 -8.18 -14.08
CA GLU A 279 18.81 -9.05 -13.00
C GLU A 279 18.63 -10.54 -13.31
N TRP A 280 17.74 -10.90 -14.23
CA TRP A 280 17.53 -12.30 -14.66
C TRP A 280 18.62 -12.81 -15.62
N GLY A 281 19.64 -12.00 -15.93
CA GLY A 281 20.77 -12.41 -16.76
C GLY A 281 20.52 -12.35 -18.27
N TYR A 282 19.39 -11.81 -18.72
CA TYR A 282 19.14 -11.59 -20.14
C TYR A 282 20.04 -10.47 -20.69
N LYS A 283 20.75 -10.76 -21.78
CA LYS A 283 21.61 -9.78 -22.46
C LYS A 283 20.80 -8.95 -23.47
N LYS A 284 21.13 -7.65 -23.57
CA LYS A 284 20.66 -6.78 -24.65
C LYS A 284 21.26 -7.24 -25.97
N GLY A 285 20.41 -7.40 -26.99
CA GLY A 285 20.82 -7.76 -28.34
C GLY A 285 19.63 -8.21 -29.18
N THR A 286 19.83 -8.36 -30.48
CA THR A 286 18.90 -8.97 -31.42
C THR A 286 19.07 -10.50 -31.42
N VAL A 287 18.15 -11.22 -32.07
CA VAL A 287 18.32 -12.67 -32.32
C VAL A 287 19.62 -12.92 -33.09
N ALA A 288 19.99 -11.99 -33.97
CA ALA A 288 21.22 -12.05 -34.74
C ALA A 288 22.47 -11.95 -33.86
N ASP A 289 22.46 -11.11 -32.82
CA ASP A 289 23.60 -11.00 -31.89
C ASP A 289 23.80 -12.29 -31.07
N VAL A 290 22.71 -12.96 -30.70
CA VAL A 290 22.76 -14.27 -30.01
C VAL A 290 23.27 -15.37 -30.95
N ILE A 291 22.80 -15.40 -32.20
CA ILE A 291 23.33 -16.33 -33.22
C ILE A 291 24.83 -16.10 -33.42
N ALA A 292 25.27 -14.85 -33.50
CA ALA A 292 26.68 -14.50 -33.60
C ALA A 292 27.48 -14.95 -32.37
N GLU A 293 26.98 -14.76 -31.14
CA GLU A 293 27.66 -15.25 -29.93
C GLU A 293 27.78 -16.77 -29.91
N VAL A 294 26.73 -17.50 -30.34
CA VAL A 294 26.75 -18.97 -30.44
C VAL A 294 27.79 -19.44 -31.46
N LEU A 295 27.86 -18.80 -32.62
CA LEU A 295 28.84 -19.13 -33.66
C LEU A 295 30.28 -18.76 -33.25
N LYS A 296 30.49 -17.65 -32.52
CA LYS A 296 31.80 -17.27 -31.97
C LYS A 296 32.29 -18.26 -30.92
N LYS A 297 31.41 -18.77 -30.05
CA LYS A 297 31.77 -19.71 -28.98
C LYS A 297 32.21 -21.08 -29.49
N GLU A 298 31.58 -21.57 -30.56
CA GLU A 298 31.94 -22.86 -31.15
C GLU A 298 33.23 -22.80 -31.99
N ALA A 299 33.67 -21.59 -32.37
CA ALA A 299 34.82 -21.37 -33.26
C ALA A 299 34.75 -22.18 -34.57
N GLY A 300 33.55 -22.40 -35.11
CA GLY A 300 33.34 -23.19 -36.32
C GLY A 300 31.91 -23.16 -36.88
N PRO A 301 31.68 -23.68 -38.09
CA PRO A 301 30.36 -23.69 -38.72
C PRO A 301 29.38 -24.62 -38.01
N LEU A 302 28.16 -24.15 -37.76
CA LEU A 302 27.11 -24.93 -37.10
C LEU A 302 25.94 -25.21 -38.03
N HIS A 303 25.32 -26.38 -37.86
CA HIS A 303 24.09 -26.74 -38.57
C HIS A 303 22.92 -25.91 -38.05
N ARG A 304 22.03 -25.52 -38.96
CA ARG A 304 20.83 -24.69 -38.71
C ARG A 304 20.04 -25.13 -37.49
N ASP A 305 19.73 -26.42 -37.39
CA ASP A 305 18.88 -26.95 -36.33
C ASP A 305 19.57 -26.91 -34.95
N GLU A 306 20.91 -27.02 -34.93
CA GLU A 306 21.70 -26.89 -33.70
C GLU A 306 21.80 -25.43 -33.26
N ILE A 307 21.92 -24.49 -34.20
CA ILE A 307 21.82 -23.05 -33.93
C ILE A 307 20.44 -22.72 -33.33
N VAL A 308 19.36 -23.22 -33.95
CA VAL A 308 17.99 -23.03 -33.46
C VAL A 308 17.86 -23.55 -32.02
N ARG A 309 18.28 -24.78 -31.74
CA ARG A 309 18.21 -25.37 -30.40
C ARG A 309 18.94 -24.52 -29.36
N ARG A 310 20.16 -24.07 -29.65
CA ARG A 310 20.98 -23.27 -28.72
C ARG A 310 20.42 -21.85 -28.50
N VAL A 311 19.89 -21.24 -29.56
CA VAL A 311 19.24 -19.92 -29.48
C VAL A 311 17.94 -19.99 -28.69
N LEU A 312 17.11 -21.02 -28.91
CA LEU A 312 15.88 -21.26 -28.15
C LEU A 312 16.15 -21.49 -26.66
N LYS A 313 17.28 -22.14 -26.32
CA LYS A 313 17.71 -22.32 -24.92
C LYS A 313 18.13 -21.00 -24.26
N SER A 314 18.65 -20.05 -25.03
CA SER A 314 19.17 -18.78 -24.53
C SER A 314 18.13 -17.66 -24.55
N ARG A 315 17.11 -17.78 -25.41
CA ARG A 315 16.13 -16.72 -25.67
C ARG A 315 14.80 -17.29 -26.15
N SER A 316 13.70 -16.79 -25.58
CA SER A 316 12.35 -17.17 -25.99
C SER A 316 11.96 -16.48 -27.32
N VAL A 317 12.15 -17.17 -28.44
CA VAL A 317 11.80 -16.73 -29.79
C VAL A 317 11.20 -17.88 -30.60
N LYS A 318 10.43 -17.57 -31.65
CA LYS A 318 9.95 -18.60 -32.58
C LYS A 318 11.09 -19.07 -33.49
N GLU A 319 11.13 -20.36 -33.80
CA GLU A 319 12.09 -20.97 -34.73
C GLU A 319 12.17 -20.22 -36.07
N THR A 320 11.01 -19.85 -36.63
CA THR A 320 10.90 -19.09 -37.88
C THR A 320 11.69 -17.77 -37.84
N THR A 321 11.74 -17.11 -36.69
CA THR A 321 12.48 -15.86 -36.50
C THR A 321 13.99 -16.08 -36.54
N VAL A 322 14.48 -17.21 -36.01
CA VAL A 322 15.89 -17.60 -36.06
C VAL A 322 16.30 -17.89 -37.49
N LEU A 323 15.47 -18.65 -38.22
CA LEU A 323 15.68 -18.98 -39.63
C LEU A 323 15.73 -17.73 -40.53
N LEU A 324 14.80 -16.80 -40.31
CA LEU A 324 14.73 -15.56 -41.08
C LEU A 324 15.95 -14.66 -40.82
N ASN A 325 16.48 -14.63 -39.59
CA ASN A 325 17.72 -13.90 -39.30
C ASN A 325 18.95 -14.56 -39.92
N LEU A 326 19.03 -15.91 -39.93
CA LEU A 326 20.12 -16.65 -40.57
C LEU A 326 20.16 -16.45 -42.10
N GLN A 327 19.01 -16.27 -42.75
CA GLN A 327 18.92 -16.05 -44.19
C GLN A 327 18.95 -14.58 -44.60
N GLY A 328 18.42 -13.70 -43.75
CA GLY A 328 18.17 -12.29 -44.10
C GLY A 328 19.25 -11.31 -43.65
N LYS A 329 20.25 -11.73 -42.86
CA LYS A 329 21.31 -10.83 -42.37
C LYS A 329 22.66 -11.13 -43.05
N PRO A 330 23.39 -10.09 -43.52
CA PRO A 330 24.66 -10.27 -44.22
C PRO A 330 25.78 -10.82 -43.33
N GLN A 331 25.63 -10.71 -42.01
CA GLN A 331 26.59 -11.20 -41.00
C GLN A 331 26.69 -12.73 -40.89
N PHE A 332 25.82 -13.50 -41.58
CA PHE A 332 25.86 -14.96 -41.57
C PHE A 332 26.09 -15.49 -42.99
N LYS A 333 27.12 -16.31 -43.16
CA LYS A 333 27.46 -16.92 -44.44
C LYS A 333 27.15 -18.42 -44.41
N ARG A 334 26.43 -18.90 -45.41
CA ARG A 334 26.21 -20.34 -45.60
C ARG A 334 27.44 -20.97 -46.23
N VAL A 335 28.07 -21.91 -45.55
CA VAL A 335 29.29 -22.61 -46.02
C VAL A 335 29.01 -24.02 -46.55
N ALA A 336 27.93 -24.66 -46.10
CA ALA A 336 27.49 -25.96 -46.59
C ALA A 336 25.96 -26.12 -46.49
N LYS A 337 25.42 -27.29 -46.87
CA LYS A 337 23.97 -27.57 -46.80
C LYS A 337 23.49 -27.37 -45.36
N ALA A 338 22.67 -26.34 -45.16
CA ALA A 338 22.13 -25.95 -43.85
C ALA A 338 23.20 -25.65 -42.77
N THR A 339 24.44 -25.34 -43.16
CA THR A 339 25.53 -24.99 -42.22
C THR A 339 25.94 -23.53 -42.40
N TYR A 340 25.99 -22.80 -41.29
CA TYR A 340 26.24 -21.36 -41.25
C TYR A 340 27.47 -21.04 -40.42
N THR A 341 28.21 -20.00 -40.83
CA THR A 341 29.31 -19.38 -40.07
C THR A 341 29.12 -17.86 -40.02
N LEU A 342 29.90 -17.19 -39.17
CA LEU A 342 29.99 -15.73 -39.18
C LEU A 342 30.70 -15.25 -40.45
N ALA A 343 30.11 -14.29 -41.14
CA ALA A 343 30.84 -13.52 -42.15
C ALA A 343 31.88 -12.65 -41.43
N GLU A 344 33.11 -12.61 -41.96
CA GLU A 344 34.17 -11.71 -41.49
C GLU A 344 33.80 -10.24 -41.64
#